data_AF-A0A6A4S4I7-F1
#
_entry.id   AF-A0A6A4S4I7-F1
#
_cell.length_a   1.000
_cell.length_b   1.000
_cell.length_c   1.000
_cell.angle_alpha   90.00
_cell.angle_beta   90.00
_cell.angle_gamma   90.00
#
_symmetry.space_group_name_H-M   'P 1'
#
loop_
_entity.id
_entity.type
_entity.pdbx_description
1 polymer ?
#
loop_
_entity_poly.entity_id
_entity_poly.type
_entity_poly.pdbx_seq_one_letter_code
_entity_poly.pdbx_strand_id
1 'polypeptide(L)'
;MVIAVHSQNIMIPPCPQGWDSLWIGYSFVMHTSAGSEGSGQALASPGSCLEEFRSAPFIECHGRGTCNYYANSYSFWLATIEDNEMFT
;
A
#
# COMPACT_ATOMS: atom_id res chain seq x y z
N MET A 1 -7.02 13.50 -14.61
CA MET A 1 -6.94 13.19 -13.15
C MET A 1 -6.65 11.71 -13.01
N VAL A 2 -5.93 11.28 -11.98
CA VAL A 2 -5.62 9.87 -11.73
C VAL A 2 -5.91 9.57 -10.27
N ILE A 3 -6.58 8.45 -10.00
CA ILE A 3 -6.92 8.00 -8.65
C ILE A 3 -6.67 6.50 -8.50
N ALA A 4 -6.50 6.05 -7.26
CA ALA A 4 -6.61 4.64 -6.88
C ALA A 4 -8.02 4.34 -6.34
N VAL A 5 -8.49 3.12 -6.58
CA VAL A 5 -9.73 2.57 -6.02
C VAL A 5 -9.37 1.21 -5.43
N HIS A 6 -9.90 0.91 -4.23
CA HIS A 6 -9.56 -0.30 -3.48
C HIS A 6 -10.81 -1.14 -3.24
N SER A 7 -10.72 -2.45 -3.49
CA SER A 7 -11.85 -3.38 -3.36
C SER A 7 -12.10 -3.87 -1.94
N GLN A 8 -11.07 -3.83 -1.07
CA GLN A 8 -11.04 -4.52 0.23
C GLN A 8 -11.39 -6.02 0.14
N ASN A 9 -11.09 -6.64 -1.00
CA ASN A 9 -11.20 -8.07 -1.24
C ASN A 9 -10.09 -8.52 -2.22
N ILE A 10 -10.10 -9.80 -2.62
CA ILE A 10 -9.08 -10.35 -3.53
C ILE A 10 -9.32 -10.03 -5.02
N MET A 11 -10.46 -9.43 -5.35
CA MET A 11 -10.84 -9.10 -6.72
C MET A 11 -10.37 -7.69 -7.09
N ILE A 12 -10.09 -7.49 -8.38
CA ILE A 12 -9.72 -6.18 -8.93
C ILE A 12 -10.95 -5.27 -8.93
N PRO A 13 -10.93 -4.09 -8.28
CA PRO A 13 -12.06 -3.17 -8.31
C PRO A 13 -12.20 -2.56 -9.73
N PRO A 14 -13.43 -2.44 -10.26
CA PRO A 14 -13.64 -1.76 -11.53
C PRO A 14 -13.32 -0.27 -11.42
N CYS A 15 -12.82 0.33 -12.50
CA CYS A 15 -12.71 1.78 -12.58
C CYS A 15 -14.10 2.44 -12.59
N PRO A 16 -14.24 3.67 -12.06
CA PRO A 16 -15.49 4.42 -12.16
C PRO A 16 -15.92 4.61 -13.63
N GLN A 17 -17.23 4.78 -13.86
CA GLN A 17 -17.76 4.94 -15.21
C GLN A 17 -17.09 6.11 -15.95
N GLY A 18 -16.61 5.86 -17.17
CA GLY A 18 -15.93 6.85 -18.01
C GLY A 18 -14.45 7.04 -17.70
N TRP A 19 -13.85 6.19 -16.86
CA TRP A 19 -12.42 6.17 -16.57
C TRP A 19 -11.74 4.97 -17.22
N ASP A 20 -10.50 5.18 -17.67
CA ASP A 20 -9.64 4.14 -18.21
C ASP A 20 -8.69 3.59 -17.14
N SER A 21 -8.43 2.29 -17.18
CA SER A 21 -7.47 1.63 -16.29
C SER A 21 -6.03 1.94 -16.73
N LEU A 22 -5.15 2.25 -15.76
CA LEU A 22 -3.72 2.42 -16.00
C LEU A 22 -2.92 1.18 -15.59
N TRP A 23 -3.11 0.72 -14.36
CA TRP A 23 -2.52 -0.52 -13.83
C TRP A 23 -3.39 -1.10 -12.71
N ILE A 24 -3.03 -2.31 -12.27
CA ILE A 24 -3.61 -2.99 -11.12
C ILE A 24 -2.52 -3.27 -10.09
N GLY A 25 -2.89 -3.48 -8.82
CA GLY A 25 -1.91 -3.71 -7.78
C GLY A 25 -2.52 -4.01 -6.41
N TYR A 26 -1.72 -3.81 -5.38
CA TYR A 26 -2.00 -4.09 -3.98
C TYR A 26 -2.12 -2.80 -3.18
N SER A 27 -3.07 -2.79 -2.24
CA SER A 27 -3.45 -1.61 -1.45
C SER A 27 -2.43 -1.31 -0.34
N PHE A 28 -1.41 -0.52 -0.65
CA PHE A 28 -0.38 -0.07 0.29
C PHE A 28 -0.82 1.22 1.00
N VAL A 29 -0.79 1.22 2.34
CA VAL A 29 -1.28 2.35 3.14
C VAL A 29 -0.14 3.13 3.76
N MET A 30 0.77 2.44 4.43
CA MET A 30 1.84 3.10 5.18
C MET A 30 3.00 2.16 5.46
N HIS A 31 4.08 2.72 5.97
CA HIS A 31 5.23 1.98 6.47
C HIS A 31 5.81 2.65 7.72
N THR A 32 6.52 1.88 8.53
CA THR A 32 7.31 2.36 9.67
C THR A 32 8.68 1.67 9.67
N SER A 33 9.70 2.32 10.24
CA SER A 33 11.06 1.77 10.34
C SER A 33 11.79 2.24 11.62
N ALA A 34 12.98 2.84 11.52
CA ALA A 34 13.72 3.35 12.67
C ALA A 34 12.86 4.24 13.59
N GLY A 35 12.87 3.95 14.89
CA GLY A 35 12.13 4.72 15.89
C GLY A 35 10.61 4.64 15.79
N SER A 36 10.06 3.68 15.01
CA SER A 36 8.63 3.64 14.65
C SER A 36 8.16 4.86 13.85
N GLU A 37 9.09 5.65 13.32
CA GLU A 37 8.80 6.74 12.40
C GLU A 37 8.46 6.17 11.02
N GLY A 38 7.65 6.91 10.27
CA GLY A 38 7.11 6.43 9.02
C GLY A 38 6.28 7.46 8.30
N SER A 39 5.75 7.04 7.15
CA SER A 39 4.83 7.85 6.36
C SER A 39 3.80 6.98 5.66
N GLY A 40 2.79 7.61 5.08
CA GLY A 40 1.67 6.94 4.44
C GLY A 40 1.31 7.51 3.08
N GLN A 41 0.36 6.83 2.45
CA GLN A 41 -0.24 7.21 1.18
C GLN A 41 -1.69 7.63 1.44
N ALA A 42 -2.14 8.66 0.73
CA ALA A 42 -3.58 8.90 0.62
C ALA A 42 -4.19 7.75 -0.20
N LEU A 43 -5.28 7.13 0.28
CA LEU A 43 -5.89 5.98 -0.41
C LEU A 43 -6.47 6.30 -1.79
N ALA A 44 -6.72 7.57 -2.11
CA ALA A 44 -7.11 7.98 -3.45
C ALA A 44 -5.90 8.26 -4.37
N SER A 45 -4.68 8.32 -3.83
CA SER A 45 -3.46 8.56 -4.59
C SER A 45 -3.04 7.29 -5.32
N PRO A 46 -2.56 7.35 -6.57
CA PRO A 46 -1.98 6.18 -7.24
C PRO A 46 -0.84 5.52 -6.46
N GLY A 47 -0.17 6.26 -5.56
CA GLY A 47 0.88 5.73 -4.68
C GLY A 47 0.39 4.68 -3.66
N SER A 48 -0.92 4.59 -3.38
CA SER A 48 -1.47 3.53 -2.54
C SER A 48 -1.69 2.20 -3.29
N CYS A 49 -1.43 2.13 -4.60
CA CYS A 49 -1.66 0.95 -5.44
C CYS A 49 -0.35 0.44 -6.05
N LEU A 50 0.43 -0.35 -5.28
CA LEU A 50 1.71 -0.91 -5.75
C LEU A 50 1.47 -2.13 -6.64
N GLU A 51 2.02 -2.15 -7.86
CA GLU A 51 1.84 -3.23 -8.84
C GLU A 51 2.36 -4.60 -8.34
N GLU A 52 3.41 -4.59 -7.52
CA GLU A 52 3.96 -5.79 -6.89
C GLU A 52 3.80 -5.74 -5.37
N PHE A 53 3.24 -6.80 -4.80
CA PHE A 53 3.29 -7.01 -3.36
C PHE A 53 4.70 -7.42 -2.93
N ARG A 54 5.22 -6.74 -1.89
CA ARG A 54 6.47 -7.10 -1.21
C ARG A 54 6.29 -6.92 0.27
N SER A 55 6.65 -7.92 1.08
CA SER A 55 6.66 -7.77 2.55
C SER A 55 7.61 -6.66 3.03
N ALA A 56 8.73 -6.47 2.32
CA ALA A 56 9.69 -5.38 2.52
C ALA A 56 9.80 -4.50 1.26
N PRO A 57 8.87 -3.55 1.05
CA PRO A 57 8.79 -2.76 -0.18
C PRO A 57 9.77 -1.57 -0.21
N PHE A 58 10.52 -1.32 0.87
CA PHE A 58 11.45 -0.20 0.99
C PHE A 58 12.74 -0.64 1.71
N ILE A 59 13.81 0.13 1.54
CA ILE A 59 15.10 -0.07 2.20
C ILE A 59 15.47 1.19 3.00
N GLU A 60 16.03 1.02 4.20
CA GLU A 60 16.46 2.14 5.03
C GLU A 60 17.94 2.47 4.75
N CYS A 61 18.25 3.75 4.54
CA CYS A 61 19.59 4.24 4.27
C CYS A 61 20.03 5.28 5.30
N HIS A 62 21.32 5.28 5.64
CA HIS A 62 21.93 6.20 6.59
C HIS A 62 22.91 7.15 5.88
N GLY A 63 23.09 8.36 6.42
CA GLY A 63 23.98 9.40 5.86
C GLY A 63 25.46 9.00 5.71
N ARG A 64 25.89 7.91 6.36
CA ARG A 64 27.22 7.30 6.18
C ARG A 64 27.35 6.41 4.93
N GLY A 65 26.33 6.34 4.08
CA GLY A 65 26.33 5.56 2.84
C GLY A 65 25.97 4.08 2.98
N THR A 66 25.39 3.66 4.10
CA THR A 66 24.95 2.27 4.34
C THR A 66 23.43 2.15 4.23
N CYS A 67 22.94 1.13 3.52
CA CYS A 67 21.52 0.79 3.45
C CYS A 67 21.31 -0.67 3.87
N ASN A 68 20.19 -0.95 4.55
CA ASN A 68 19.85 -2.31 4.93
C ASN A 68 18.33 -2.49 5.13
N TYR A 69 17.88 -3.74 5.14
CA TYR A 69 16.58 -4.14 5.66
C TYR A 69 16.72 -4.44 7.15
N TYR A 70 15.81 -3.90 7.96
CA TYR A 70 15.79 -4.13 9.39
C TYR A 70 14.52 -4.87 9.80
N ALA A 71 14.61 -5.67 10.86
CA ALA A 71 13.50 -6.50 11.32
C ALA A 71 12.29 -5.69 11.84
N ASN A 72 12.49 -4.41 12.17
CA ASN A 72 11.46 -3.47 12.58
C ASN A 72 10.90 -2.62 11.41
N SER A 73 11.29 -2.91 10.17
CA SER A 73 10.71 -2.29 8.98
C SER A 73 9.37 -2.97 8.66
N TYR A 74 8.26 -2.29 8.92
CA TYR A 74 6.91 -2.81 8.69
C TYR A 74 6.25 -2.14 7.49
N SER A 75 5.52 -2.94 6.71
CA SER A 75 4.63 -2.47 5.64
C SER A 75 3.18 -2.78 6.00
N PHE A 76 2.30 -1.82 5.76
CA PHE A 76 0.88 -1.90 6.10
C PHE A 76 0.04 -1.83 4.85
N TRP A 77 -0.90 -2.76 4.74
CA TRP A 77 -1.73 -2.98 3.56
C TRP A 77 -3.19 -3.03 3.98
N LEU A 78 -4.12 -2.62 3.10
CA LEU A 78 -5.54 -2.84 3.38
C LEU A 78 -5.83 -4.35 3.41
N ALA A 79 -6.48 -4.78 4.48
CA ALA A 79 -6.94 -6.15 4.63
C ALA A 79 -8.15 -6.43 3.72
N THR A 80 -8.36 -7.71 3.43
CA THR A 80 -9.63 -8.20 2.91
C THR A 80 -10.65 -8.22 4.04
N ILE A 81 -11.84 -7.70 3.79
CA ILE A 81 -12.96 -7.71 4.75
C ILE A 81 -14.19 -8.20 4.00
N GLU A 82 -14.78 -9.31 4.43
CA GLU A 82 -16.08 -9.74 3.91
C GLU A 82 -17.19 -8.84 4.48
N ASP A 83 -18.25 -8.58 3.70
CA ASP A 83 -19.31 -7.64 4.12
C ASP A 83 -20.01 -8.07 5.43
N ASN A 84 -20.11 -9.38 5.68
CA ASN A 84 -20.64 -9.95 6.92
C ASN A 84 -19.67 -9.85 8.12
N GLU A 85 -18.38 -9.58 7.88
CA GLU A 85 -17.33 -9.49 8.90
C GLU A 85 -17.02 -8.04 9.34
N MET A 86 -17.64 -7.04 8.70
CA MET A 86 -17.33 -5.62 8.95
C MET A 86 -17.48 -5.16 10.41
N PHE A 87 -18.34 -5.83 11.19
CA PHE A 87 -18.69 -5.45 12.57
C PHE A 87 -18.63 -6.62 13.55
N THR A 88 -17.98 -7.72 13.19
CA THR A 88 -17.83 -8.92 14.03
C THR A 88 -16.43 -9.09 14.54
#